data_AF-A0A651GXW0-F1
#
_entry.id   AF-A0A651GXW0-F1
#
_cell.length_a   1.000
_cell.length_b   1.000
_cell.length_c   1.000
_cell.angle_alpha   90.00
_cell.angle_beta   90.00
_cell.angle_gamma   90.00
#
_symmetry.space_group_name_H-M   'P 1'
#
loop_
_entity.id
_entity.type
_entity.pdbx_description
1 polymer ?
#
loop_
_entity_poly.entity_id
_entity_poly.type
_entity_poly.pdbx_seq_one_letter_code
_entity_poly.pdbx_strand_id
1 'polypeptide(L)'
;MLVLHAAWVLVVAMVISLVYEIWRATSKAGTSRHDSMQNLWGGLALYGIAAAVIAVLFVGPAWAAWLGLLFCVAWIAYGIFVFNPVVMLERKPGIIDWVEDLVFMGLLFVAAALLLYEVLGWELQR
;
A
#
# COMPACT_ATOMS: atom_id res chain seq x y z
N MET A 1 13.78 -15.83 -2.89
CA MET A 1 14.26 -14.63 -2.16
C MET A 1 13.44 -13.38 -2.50
N LEU A 2 12.83 -13.29 -3.68
CA LEU A 2 12.08 -12.10 -4.09
C LEU A 2 10.84 -11.87 -3.23
N VAL A 3 10.14 -12.95 -2.83
CA VAL A 3 9.00 -12.87 -1.89
C VAL A 3 9.37 -12.16 -0.59
N LEU A 4 10.54 -12.45 -0.02
CA LEU A 4 11.00 -11.84 1.22
C LEU A 4 11.28 -10.34 1.04
N HIS A 5 11.93 -9.95 -0.06
CA HIS A 5 12.15 -8.54 -0.37
C HIS A 5 10.83 -7.81 -0.60
N ALA A 6 9.90 -8.42 -1.34
CA ALA A 6 8.57 -7.85 -1.57
C ALA A 6 7.79 -7.67 -0.25
N ALA A 7 7.87 -8.66 0.66
CA ALA A 7 7.25 -8.55 1.99
C ALA A 7 7.80 -7.36 2.76
N TRP A 8 9.13 -7.16 2.77
CA TRP A 8 9.76 -6.01 3.42
C TRP A 8 9.40 -4.67 2.76
N VAL A 9 9.36 -4.62 1.43
CA VAL A 9 8.90 -3.43 0.70
C VAL A 9 7.47 -3.07 1.08
N LEU A 10 6.58 -4.06 1.18
CA LEU A 10 5.20 -3.86 1.63
C LEU A 10 5.12 -3.42 3.10
N VAL A 11 5.96 -3.96 4.00
CA VAL A 11 6.05 -3.45 5.38
C VAL A 11 6.38 -1.96 5.38
N VAL A 12 7.41 -1.55 4.63
CA VAL A 12 7.82 -0.14 4.57
C VAL A 12 6.68 0.73 4.00
N ALA A 13 6.04 0.29 2.91
CA ALA A 13 4.92 1.02 2.31
C ALA A 13 3.76 1.21 3.31
N MET A 14 3.36 0.14 4.00
CA MET A 14 2.25 0.20 4.96
C MET A 14 2.59 1.04 6.19
N VAL A 15 3.84 0.99 6.67
CA VAL A 15 4.26 1.82 7.81
C VAL A 15 4.25 3.30 7.44
N ILE A 16 4.79 3.66 6.27
CA ILE A 16 4.75 5.05 5.77
C ILE A 16 3.31 5.53 5.69
N SER A 17 2.43 4.75 5.05
CA SER A 17 1.03 5.14 4.88
C SER A 17 0.29 5.24 6.22
N LEU A 18 0.54 4.32 7.16
CA LEU A 18 -0.07 4.37 8.48
C LEU A 18 0.37 5.61 9.27
N VAL A 19 1.66 5.93 9.24
CA VAL A 19 2.20 7.14 9.90
C VAL A 19 1.59 8.40 9.28
N TYR A 20 1.51 8.45 7.96
CA TYR A 20 0.86 9.55 7.25
C TYR A 20 -0.62 9.68 7.59
N GLU A 21 -1.35 8.57 7.68
CA GLU A 21 -2.77 8.58 8.05
C GLU A 21 -3.00 9.07 9.48
N ILE A 22 -2.15 8.67 10.43
CA ILE A 22 -2.18 9.19 11.81
C ILE A 22 -1.88 10.69 11.83
N TRP A 23 -0.84 11.12 11.09
CA TRP A 23 -0.51 12.53 10.97
C TRP A 23 -1.64 13.34 10.32
N ARG A 24 -2.29 12.81 9.28
CA ARG A 24 -3.39 13.48 8.56
C ARG A 24 -4.62 13.59 9.45
N ALA A 25 -5.02 12.50 10.11
CA ALA A 25 -6.16 12.47 11.01
C ALA A 25 -6.02 13.46 12.18
N THR A 26 -4.79 13.83 12.55
CA THR A 26 -4.51 14.81 13.60
C THR A 26 -4.35 16.23 13.06
N SER A 27 -3.55 16.42 12.01
CA SER A 27 -3.17 17.74 11.50
C SER A 27 -4.19 18.37 10.55
N LYS A 28 -5.03 17.54 9.90
CA LYS A 28 -6.08 17.96 8.97
C LYS A 28 -7.49 17.67 9.49
N ALA A 29 -7.62 17.46 10.80
CA ALA A 29 -8.93 17.22 11.41
C ALA A 29 -9.90 18.36 11.08
N GLY A 30 -11.00 18.03 10.37
CA GLY A 30 -12.07 18.98 10.02
C GLY A 30 -11.92 19.70 8.68
N THR A 31 -10.88 19.45 7.87
CA THR A 31 -10.75 20.07 6.52
C THR A 31 -11.59 19.38 5.45
N SER A 32 -11.83 18.07 5.58
CA SER A 32 -12.66 17.27 4.68
C SER A 32 -13.48 16.25 5.46
N ARG A 33 -14.60 15.78 4.88
CA ARG A 33 -15.37 14.63 5.37
C ARG A 33 -14.50 13.37 5.47
N HIS A 34 -13.41 13.32 4.72
CA HIS A 34 -12.45 12.22 4.71
C HIS A 34 -11.41 12.27 5.84
N ASP A 35 -11.24 13.41 6.52
CA ASP A 35 -10.15 13.67 7.47
C ASP A 35 -10.53 13.47 8.95
N SER A 36 -11.47 12.57 9.24
CA SER A 36 -11.93 12.32 10.61
C SER A 36 -11.32 11.04 11.20
N MET A 37 -11.15 11.02 12.54
CA MET A 37 -10.79 9.81 13.29
C MET A 37 -11.76 8.64 13.05
N GLN A 38 -13.01 8.90 12.67
CA GLN A 38 -13.98 7.86 12.30
C GLN A 38 -13.58 7.09 11.03
N ASN A 39 -13.03 7.78 10.04
CA ASN A 39 -12.55 7.13 8.82
C ASN A 39 -11.22 6.39 9.04
N LEU A 40 -10.42 6.80 10.04
CA LEU A 40 -9.22 6.07 10.44
C LEU A 40 -9.58 4.65 10.90
N TRP A 41 -10.66 4.48 11.67
CA TRP A 41 -11.13 3.15 12.09
C TRP A 41 -11.58 2.26 10.93
N GLY A 42 -12.21 2.83 9.91
CA GLY A 42 -12.52 2.13 8.66
C GLY A 42 -11.24 1.73 7.90
N GLY A 43 -10.24 2.60 7.87
CA GLY A 43 -8.93 2.34 7.27
C GLY A 43 -8.13 1.25 7.99
N LEU A 44 -8.25 1.14 9.31
CA LEU A 44 -7.55 0.11 10.10
C LEU A 44 -7.91 -1.33 9.67
N ALA A 45 -9.13 -1.56 9.19
CA ALA A 45 -9.51 -2.86 8.65
C ALA A 45 -8.66 -3.22 7.41
N LEU A 46 -8.40 -2.25 6.53
CA LEU A 46 -7.56 -2.43 5.35
C LEU A 46 -6.09 -2.65 5.72
N TYR A 47 -5.59 -1.94 6.73
CA TYR A 47 -4.26 -2.21 7.29
C TYR A 47 -4.16 -3.61 7.91
N GLY A 48 -5.22 -4.10 8.56
CA GLY A 48 -5.29 -5.47 9.07
C GLY A 48 -5.22 -6.51 7.95
N ILE A 49 -5.94 -6.28 6.84
CA ILE A 49 -5.86 -7.13 5.65
C ILE A 49 -4.44 -7.10 5.05
N ALA A 50 -3.85 -5.91 4.90
CA ALA A 50 -2.50 -5.75 4.40
C ALA A 50 -1.47 -6.50 5.27
N ALA A 51 -1.59 -6.38 6.60
CA ALA A 51 -0.74 -7.09 7.56
C ALA A 51 -0.88 -8.61 7.45
N ALA A 52 -2.10 -9.12 7.23
CA ALA A 52 -2.33 -10.55 7.00
C ALA A 52 -1.66 -11.04 5.71
N VAL A 53 -1.78 -10.28 4.61
CA VAL A 53 -1.10 -10.60 3.34
C VAL A 53 0.42 -10.61 3.53
N ILE A 54 0.98 -9.60 4.20
CA ILE A 54 2.41 -9.52 4.50
C ILE A 54 2.87 -10.71 5.35
N ALA A 55 2.10 -11.08 6.39
CA ALA A 55 2.41 -12.23 7.21
C ALA A 55 2.44 -13.53 6.39
N VAL A 56 1.49 -13.72 5.48
CA VAL A 56 1.48 -14.87 4.56
C VAL A 56 2.73 -14.87 3.67
N LEU A 57 3.16 -13.71 3.16
CA LEU A 57 4.38 -13.61 2.36
C LEU A 57 5.64 -14.01 3.16
N PHE A 58 5.71 -13.69 4.45
CA PHE A 58 6.80 -14.14 5.32
C PHE A 58 6.78 -15.65 5.61
N VAL A 59 5.59 -16.25 5.76
CA VAL A 59 5.46 -17.71 5.92
C VAL A 59 5.85 -18.44 4.64
N GLY A 60 5.55 -17.85 3.48
CA GLY A 60 5.99 -18.34 2.17
C GLY A 60 5.37 -19.66 1.68
N PRO A 61 4.06 -19.94 1.86
CA PRO A 61 3.44 -21.04 1.12
C PRO A 61 3.55 -20.81 -0.40
N ALA A 62 3.48 -21.87 -1.19
CA ALA A 62 3.70 -21.81 -2.65
C ALA A 62 2.79 -20.80 -3.39
N TRP A 63 1.60 -20.50 -2.86
CA TRP A 63 0.65 -19.55 -3.44
C TRP A 63 0.81 -18.11 -2.91
N ALA A 64 1.68 -17.86 -1.95
CA ALA A 64 1.82 -16.55 -1.30
C ALA A 64 2.14 -15.43 -2.30
N ALA A 65 3.01 -15.72 -3.27
CA ALA A 65 3.40 -14.76 -4.29
C ALA A 65 2.20 -14.27 -5.12
N TRP A 66 1.28 -15.17 -5.47
CA TRP A 66 0.03 -14.84 -6.16
C TRP A 66 -0.87 -13.95 -5.30
N LEU A 67 -1.03 -14.27 -4.01
CA LEU A 67 -1.84 -13.45 -3.10
C LEU A 67 -1.28 -12.02 -3.00
N GLY A 68 0.03 -11.90 -2.75
CA GLY A 68 0.69 -10.60 -2.66
C GLY A 68 0.60 -9.81 -3.97
N LEU A 69 0.75 -10.47 -5.12
CA LEU A 69 0.67 -9.83 -6.42
C LEU A 69 -0.74 -9.29 -6.67
N LEU A 70 -1.78 -10.09 -6.43
CA LEU A 70 -3.17 -9.66 -6.54
C LEU A 70 -3.47 -8.47 -5.63
N PHE A 71 -2.97 -8.51 -4.39
CA PHE A 71 -3.09 -7.40 -3.45
C PHE A 71 -2.45 -6.11 -3.98
N CYS A 72 -1.21 -6.19 -4.49
CA CYS A 72 -0.52 -5.02 -5.04
C CYS A 72 -1.25 -4.46 -6.27
N VAL A 73 -1.66 -5.33 -7.20
CA VAL A 73 -2.39 -4.92 -8.41
C VAL A 73 -3.73 -4.28 -8.07
N ALA A 74 -4.47 -4.84 -7.12
CA ALA A 74 -5.74 -4.26 -6.67
C ALA A 74 -5.53 -2.86 -6.08
N TRP A 75 -4.51 -2.67 -5.24
CA TRP A 75 -4.21 -1.36 -4.68
C TRP A 75 -3.71 -0.36 -5.71
N ILE A 76 -2.86 -0.78 -6.65
CA ILE A 76 -2.39 0.07 -7.74
C ILE A 76 -3.59 0.52 -8.60
N ALA A 77 -4.47 -0.41 -8.96
CA ALA A 77 -5.67 -0.09 -9.75
C ALA A 77 -6.59 0.87 -8.99
N TYR A 78 -6.83 0.63 -7.70
CA TYR A 78 -7.60 1.53 -6.86
C TYR A 78 -6.94 2.93 -6.78
N GLY A 79 -5.63 2.98 -6.59
CA GLY A 79 -4.82 4.21 -6.58
C GLY A 79 -5.03 5.04 -7.83
N ILE A 80 -4.84 4.42 -9.00
CA ILE A 80 -4.90 5.09 -10.31
C ILE A 80 -6.32 5.52 -10.68
N PHE A 81 -7.31 4.63 -10.52
CA PHE A 81 -8.65 4.86 -11.08
C PHE A 81 -9.64 5.50 -10.10
N VAL A 82 -9.39 5.42 -8.79
CA VAL A 82 -10.34 5.87 -7.77
C VAL A 82 -9.69 6.89 -6.84
N PHE A 83 -8.59 6.53 -6.19
CA PHE A 83 -7.99 7.36 -5.15
C PHE A 83 -7.46 8.68 -5.72
N ASN A 84 -6.54 8.64 -6.67
CA ASN A 84 -5.91 9.84 -7.24
C ASN A 84 -6.87 10.78 -7.97
N PRO A 85 -7.75 10.29 -8.87
CA PRO A 85 -8.63 11.19 -9.61
C PRO A 85 -9.85 11.68 -8.81
N VAL A 86 -10.28 10.97 -7.76
CA VAL A 86 -11.49 11.34 -7.00
C VAL A 86 -11.13 11.77 -5.59
N VAL A 87 -10.61 10.85 -4.79
CA VAL A 87 -10.42 11.04 -3.34
C VAL A 87 -9.34 12.09 -3.06
N MET A 88 -8.22 12.04 -3.76
CA MET A 88 -7.10 12.95 -3.54
C MET A 88 -7.47 14.38 -3.95
N LEU A 89 -8.21 14.57 -5.05
CA LEU A 89 -8.70 15.89 -5.47
C LEU A 89 -9.71 16.47 -4.49
N GLU A 90 -10.66 15.68 -4.00
CA GLU A 90 -11.65 16.11 -2.99
C GLU A 90 -11.01 16.55 -1.67
N ARG A 91 -9.82 16.00 -1.35
CA ARG A 91 -9.07 16.32 -0.13
C ARG A 91 -8.25 17.60 -0.21
N LYS A 92 -8.20 18.29 -1.37
CA LYS A 92 -7.37 19.49 -1.61
C LYS A 92 -5.91 19.22 -1.17
N PRO A 93 -5.18 18.38 -1.91
CA PRO A 93 -3.94 17.80 -1.45
C PRO A 93 -2.86 18.87 -1.35
N GLY A 94 -2.08 18.82 -0.28
CA GLY A 94 -0.83 19.54 -0.14
C GLY A 94 0.35 18.72 -0.68
N ILE A 95 1.55 19.30 -0.62
CA ILE A 95 2.77 18.66 -1.12
C ILE A 95 3.05 17.33 -0.40
N ILE A 96 2.80 17.27 0.90
CA ILE A 96 3.02 16.06 1.70
C ILE A 96 2.13 14.91 1.22
N ASP A 97 0.86 15.19 0.89
CA ASP A 97 -0.07 14.18 0.39
C ASP A 97 0.39 13.61 -0.96
N TRP A 98 0.89 14.47 -1.86
CA TRP A 98 1.46 14.04 -3.14
C TRP A 98 2.73 13.20 -2.98
N VAL A 99 3.63 13.59 -2.09
CA VAL A 99 4.87 12.85 -1.84
C VAL A 99 4.56 11.48 -1.26
N GLU A 100 3.63 11.40 -0.29
CA GLU A 100 3.22 10.12 0.28
C GLU A 100 2.60 9.20 -0.77
N ASP A 101 1.65 9.70 -1.58
CA ASP A 101 1.02 8.89 -2.63
C ASP A 101 2.05 8.35 -3.63
N LEU A 102 2.97 9.20 -4.11
CA LEU A 102 4.02 8.79 -5.05
C LEU A 102 4.96 7.74 -4.46
N VAL A 103 5.37 7.91 -3.20
CA VAL A 103 6.25 6.95 -2.52
C VAL A 103 5.52 5.63 -2.28
N PHE A 104 4.29 5.69 -1.77
CA PHE A 104 3.46 4.52 -1.51
C PHE A 104 3.19 3.72 -2.78
N MET A 105 2.69 4.39 -3.83
CA MET A 105 2.44 3.77 -5.14
C MET A 105 3.72 3.22 -5.76
N GLY A 106 4.83 3.96 -5.67
CA GLY A 106 6.14 3.50 -6.14
C GLY A 106 6.57 2.19 -5.45
N LEU A 107 6.43 2.10 -4.14
CA LEU A 107 6.74 0.88 -3.39
C LEU A 107 5.80 -0.28 -3.74
N LEU A 108 4.52 -0.02 -3.99
CA LEU A 108 3.58 -1.03 -4.48
C LEU A 108 3.99 -1.58 -5.86
N PHE A 109 4.42 -0.71 -6.78
CA PHE A 109 4.94 -1.15 -8.09
C PHE A 109 6.20 -2.01 -7.94
N VAL A 110 7.12 -1.63 -7.04
CA VAL A 110 8.32 -2.43 -6.75
C VAL A 110 7.94 -3.80 -6.20
N ALA A 111 7.05 -3.86 -5.20
CA ALA A 111 6.58 -5.12 -4.64
C ALA A 111 5.87 -5.99 -5.70
N ALA A 112 5.00 -5.39 -6.53
CA ALA A 112 4.33 -6.09 -7.61
C ALA A 112 5.32 -6.67 -8.63
N ALA A 113 6.35 -5.92 -9.02
CA ALA A 113 7.38 -6.39 -9.94
C ALA A 113 8.18 -7.56 -9.36
N LEU A 114 8.59 -7.48 -8.08
CA LEU A 114 9.30 -8.56 -7.40
C LEU A 114 8.45 -9.84 -7.32
N LEU A 115 7.17 -9.71 -6.99
CA LEU A 115 6.24 -10.83 -6.91
C LEU A 115 5.89 -11.40 -8.28
N LEU A 116 5.79 -10.56 -9.31
CA LEU A 116 5.60 -10.99 -10.69
C LEU A 116 6.81 -11.80 -11.17
N TYR A 117 8.04 -11.36 -10.90
CA TYR A 117 9.23 -12.12 -11.24
C TYR A 117 9.26 -13.49 -10.54
N GLU A 118 8.91 -13.56 -9.26
CA GLU A 118 8.79 -14.84 -8.55
C GLU A 118 7.74 -15.75 -9.21
N VAL A 119 6.56 -15.21 -9.53
CA VAL A 119 5.47 -15.97 -10.18
C VAL A 119 5.87 -16.48 -11.56
N LEU A 120 6.64 -15.70 -12.32
CA LEU A 120 7.17 -16.09 -13.63
C LEU A 120 8.37 -17.04 -13.54
N GLY A 121 8.88 -17.32 -12.34
CA GLY A 121 10.09 -18.12 -12.13
C GLY A 121 11.37 -17.43 -12.58
N TRP A 122 11.37 -16.09 -12.65
CA TRP A 122 12.54 -15.30 -13.01
C TRP A 122 13.32 -14.92 -11.76
N GLU A 123 14.58 -15.33 -11.69
CA GLU A 123 15.48 -14.89 -10.62
C GLU A 123 16.15 -13.57 -10.99
N LEU A 124 16.34 -12.67 -10.01
CA LEU A 124 17.27 -11.56 -10.18
C LEU A 124 18.66 -12.19 -10.38
N GLN A 125 19.24 -12.07 -11.58
CA GLN A 125 20.58 -12.60 -11.87
C GLN A 125 21.59 -12.08 -10.84
N ARG A 126 22.34 -13.01 -10.24
CA ARG A 126 23.45 -12.71 -9.31
C ARG A 126 24.58 -11.96 -10.00
#